data_AF-G0UZT1-F1
#
_entry.id   AF-G0UZT1-F1
#
_cell.length_a   1.000
_cell.length_b   1.000
_cell.length_c   1.000
_cell.angle_alpha   90.00
_cell.angle_beta   90.00
_cell.angle_gamma   90.00
#
_symmetry.space_group_name_H-M   'P 1'
#
loop_
_entity.id
_entity.type
_entity.pdbx_description
1 polymer ?
#
loop_
_entity_poly.entity_id
_entity_poly.type
_entity_poly.pdbx_seq_one_letter_code
_entity_poly.pdbx_strand_id
1 'polypeptide(L)'
;MTEYKKLCALVEELVKESAVLIHAYETDDGRDVVALHSKAVLIRALLTSGRPRVLKILQKGREKDPDKQIYNERMSEAIEVLFGDFCAAVETLFGAPLRDLILSEEELECDQSPILSWAEDLYDEHMLLLAHTEAWQKRLASNIVELVLMEEESRVVYAAEEKRARGILLQEKHEGMEAFRRLLDEREAAKWHAEKQRREVEHMELVSALGLFGASPVSAALASVLPPFRESLASNLLQLVRALRATPEDDNIRRVRCGNLRVMAEYGHAGFCSACPTCQSVVSAAEVLWYMLGYRVEYTSVPAANLPAVVQGNPDLCLPCKRLALNHTFVPVGFEDYSERLFTLREPDPSEAPGEWMGWYSRLEDIMHGLEMIVA
;
A
#
# COMPACT_ATOMS: atom_id res chain seq x y z
N MET A 1 42.65 0.88 42.56
CA MET A 1 42.15 1.62 41.37
C MET A 1 40.72 2.06 41.61
N THR A 2 40.37 3.31 41.27
CA THR A 2 38.99 3.82 41.34
C THR A 2 38.12 3.18 40.24
N GLU A 3 36.80 3.13 40.45
CA GLU A 3 35.86 2.52 39.48
C GLU A 3 35.94 3.18 38.09
N TYR A 4 36.08 4.51 38.05
CA TYR A 4 36.30 5.25 36.81
C TYR A 4 37.49 4.71 35.99
N LYS A 5 38.66 4.48 36.63
CA LYS A 5 39.84 3.94 35.94
C LYS A 5 39.61 2.54 35.37
N LYS A 6 38.80 1.72 36.05
CA LYS A 6 38.43 0.38 35.54
C LYS A 6 37.54 0.48 34.32
N LEU A 7 36.64 1.47 34.29
CA LEU A 7 35.76 1.70 33.13
C LEU A 7 36.52 2.30 31.95
N CYS A 8 37.49 3.19 32.18
CA CYS A 8 38.39 3.65 31.12
C CYS A 8 39.11 2.46 30.47
N ALA A 9 39.72 1.58 31.27
CA ALA A 9 40.40 0.39 30.76
C ALA A 9 39.44 -0.54 29.98
N LEU A 10 38.20 -0.71 30.45
CA LEU A 10 37.19 -1.51 29.75
C LEU A 10 36.81 -0.89 28.40
N VAL A 11 36.59 0.43 28.34
CA VAL A 11 36.26 1.13 27.09
C VAL A 11 37.44 1.11 26.12
N GLU A 12 38.67 1.29 26.61
CA GLU A 12 39.89 1.14 25.81
C GLU A 12 40.03 -0.27 25.22
N GLU A 13 39.74 -1.29 26.02
CA GLU A 13 39.73 -2.69 25.56
C GLU A 13 38.64 -2.93 24.52
N LEU A 14 37.42 -2.44 24.74
CA LEU A 14 36.33 -2.50 23.78
C LEU A 14 36.73 -1.86 22.44
N VAL A 15 37.23 -0.62 22.47
CA VAL A 15 37.69 0.09 21.25
C VAL A 15 38.76 -0.70 20.52
N LYS A 16 39.74 -1.24 21.24
CA LYS A 16 40.83 -2.01 20.65
C LYS A 16 40.34 -3.29 19.99
N GLU A 17 39.52 -4.08 20.68
CA GLU A 17 39.04 -5.35 20.15
C GLU A 17 38.03 -5.13 19.00
N SER A 18 37.16 -4.11 19.11
CA SER A 18 36.26 -3.71 18.04
C SER A 18 37.03 -3.27 16.79
N ALA A 19 38.09 -2.48 16.92
CA ALA A 19 38.90 -2.03 15.78
C ALA A 19 39.51 -3.20 14.99
N VAL A 20 39.96 -4.25 15.69
CA VAL A 20 40.48 -5.46 15.03
C VAL A 20 39.38 -6.18 14.25
N LEU A 21 38.19 -6.32 14.85
CA LEU A 21 37.07 -7.03 14.21
C LEU A 21 36.48 -6.24 13.04
N ILE A 22 36.38 -4.91 13.17
CA ILE A 22 35.95 -3.99 12.10
C ILE A 22 36.92 -4.08 10.92
N HIS A 23 38.23 -4.04 11.18
CA HIS A 23 39.22 -4.13 10.10
C HIS A 23 39.12 -5.46 9.35
N ALA A 24 38.93 -6.57 10.07
CA ALA A 24 38.75 -7.89 9.46
C ALA A 24 37.44 -7.95 8.63
N TYR A 25 36.36 -7.35 9.13
CA TYR A 25 35.09 -7.24 8.41
C TYR A 25 35.18 -6.40 7.13
N GLU A 26 35.80 -5.22 7.20
CA GLU A 26 35.96 -4.32 6.05
C GLU A 26 36.88 -4.88 4.97
N THR A 27 37.84 -5.73 5.36
CA THR A 27 38.79 -6.37 4.43
C THR A 27 38.38 -7.77 4.02
N ASP A 28 37.26 -8.29 4.56
CA ASP A 28 36.79 -9.67 4.39
C ASP A 28 37.88 -10.72 4.73
N ASP A 29 38.73 -10.44 5.73
CA ASP A 29 39.84 -11.32 6.13
C ASP A 29 39.41 -12.34 7.18
N GLY A 30 38.78 -13.43 6.73
CA GLY A 30 38.33 -14.55 7.56
C GLY A 30 39.37 -15.65 7.84
N ARG A 31 40.68 -15.40 7.69
CA ARG A 31 41.70 -16.48 7.74
C ARG A 31 41.87 -17.15 9.10
N ASP A 32 41.57 -16.46 10.21
CA ASP A 32 41.62 -17.02 11.58
C ASP A 32 40.26 -16.91 12.28
N VAL A 33 39.31 -17.73 11.80
CA VAL A 33 37.91 -17.70 12.24
C VAL A 33 37.75 -17.89 13.75
N VAL A 34 38.53 -18.77 14.38
CA VAL A 34 38.45 -19.04 15.82
C VAL A 34 38.89 -17.82 16.64
N ALA A 35 39.94 -17.12 16.21
CA ALA A 35 40.38 -15.89 16.86
C ALA A 35 39.35 -14.76 16.67
N LEU A 36 38.72 -14.66 15.50
CA LEU A 36 37.67 -13.67 15.24
C LEU A 36 36.42 -13.92 16.09
N HIS A 37 35.96 -15.16 16.19
CA HIS A 37 34.85 -15.54 17.07
C HIS A 37 35.17 -15.25 18.55
N SER A 38 36.38 -15.61 19.01
CA SER A 38 36.82 -15.31 20.38
C SER A 38 36.78 -13.82 20.69
N LYS A 39 37.12 -12.97 19.70
CA LYS A 39 37.00 -11.50 19.82
C LYS A 39 35.55 -11.04 19.85
N ALA A 40 34.68 -11.59 19.01
CA ALA A 40 33.25 -11.29 19.02
C ALA A 40 32.61 -11.62 20.37
N VAL A 41 32.93 -12.78 20.94
CA VAL A 41 32.48 -13.20 22.28
C VAL A 41 33.00 -12.25 23.37
N LEU A 42 34.28 -11.86 23.31
CA LEU A 42 34.86 -10.90 24.24
C LEU A 42 34.17 -9.52 24.15
N ILE A 43 33.92 -9.01 22.95
CA ILE A 43 33.21 -7.75 22.73
C ILE A 43 31.79 -7.84 23.31
N ARG A 44 31.03 -8.92 23.03
CA ARG A 44 29.70 -9.15 23.63
C ARG A 44 29.75 -9.11 25.16
N ALA A 45 30.75 -9.75 25.77
CA ALA A 45 30.95 -9.72 27.22
C ALA A 45 31.30 -8.32 27.76
N LEU A 46 32.14 -7.57 27.05
CA LEU A 46 32.49 -6.18 27.39
C LEU A 46 31.27 -5.26 27.29
N LEU A 47 30.40 -5.44 26.29
CA LEU A 47 29.16 -4.67 26.15
C LEU A 47 28.17 -4.99 27.26
N THR A 48 27.93 -6.28 27.50
CA THR A 48 26.97 -6.77 28.51
C THR A 48 27.38 -6.34 29.92
N SER A 49 28.67 -6.42 30.25
CA SER A 49 29.18 -6.04 31.57
C SER A 49 29.48 -4.54 31.70
N GLY A 50 29.88 -3.90 30.61
CA GLY A 50 30.32 -2.50 30.57
C GLY A 50 29.16 -1.52 30.59
N ARG A 51 28.14 -1.72 29.74
CA ARG A 51 26.98 -0.82 29.62
C ARG A 51 26.35 -0.45 30.97
N PRO A 52 25.91 -1.40 31.83
CA PRO A 52 25.26 -1.04 33.09
C PRO A 52 26.18 -0.26 34.04
N ARG A 53 27.50 -0.50 33.99
CA ARG A 53 28.48 0.19 34.84
C ARG A 53 28.76 1.60 34.35
N VAL A 54 28.86 1.80 33.04
CA VAL A 54 29.02 3.11 32.41
C VAL A 54 27.77 3.98 32.66
N LEU A 55 26.57 3.43 32.48
CA LEU A 55 25.33 4.16 32.78
C LEU A 55 25.22 4.53 34.26
N LYS A 56 25.59 3.62 35.16
CA LYS A 56 25.58 3.88 36.60
C LYS A 56 26.53 5.00 37.00
N ILE A 57 27.74 5.07 36.43
CA ILE A 57 28.67 6.16 36.74
C ILE A 57 28.22 7.47 36.08
N LEU A 58 27.61 7.42 34.89
CA LEU A 58 27.02 8.58 34.22
C LEU A 58 25.90 9.20 35.04
N GLN A 59 24.97 8.38 35.55
CA GLN A 59 23.89 8.84 36.43
C GLN A 59 24.44 9.53 37.69
N LYS A 60 25.49 8.96 38.30
CA LYS A 60 26.18 9.59 39.45
C LYS A 60 26.93 10.87 39.08
N GLY A 61 27.49 10.96 37.87
CA GLY A 61 28.18 12.15 37.37
C GLY A 61 27.21 13.30 37.05
N ARG A 62 25.97 12.97 36.68
CA ARG A 62 24.89 13.92 36.39
C ARG A 62 24.05 14.33 37.60
N GLU A 63 24.28 13.74 38.77
CA GLU A 63 23.59 14.10 40.00
C GLU A 63 23.87 15.57 40.36
N LYS A 64 22.80 16.35 40.55
CA LYS A 64 22.86 17.78 40.87
C LYS A 64 22.41 18.09 42.30
N ASP A 65 21.83 17.11 43.00
CA ASP A 65 21.50 17.23 44.42
C ASP A 65 22.79 17.30 45.25
N PRO A 66 23.08 18.43 45.94
CA PRO A 66 24.31 18.61 46.71
C PRO A 66 24.50 17.54 47.79
N ASP A 67 23.41 16.98 48.33
CA ASP A 67 23.45 15.96 49.38
C ASP A 67 23.74 14.55 48.83
N LYS A 68 23.66 14.38 47.50
CA LYS A 68 23.90 13.10 46.80
C LYS A 68 25.06 13.17 45.80
N GLN A 69 25.59 14.35 45.51
CA GLN A 69 26.65 14.56 44.55
C GLN A 69 27.98 13.97 45.07
N ILE A 70 28.52 12.99 44.34
CA ILE A 70 29.77 12.29 44.71
C ILE A 70 30.98 12.83 43.93
N TYR A 71 30.74 13.38 42.73
CA TYR A 71 31.79 13.80 41.80
C TYR A 71 31.81 15.32 41.62
N ASN A 72 33.02 15.89 41.52
CA ASN A 72 33.21 17.30 41.17
C ASN A 72 33.01 17.53 39.67
N GLU A 73 32.86 18.80 39.26
CA GLU A 73 32.60 19.18 37.86
C GLU A 73 33.58 18.55 36.87
N ARG A 74 34.88 18.61 37.17
CA ARG A 74 35.93 18.03 36.31
C ARG A 74 35.78 16.51 36.14
N MET A 75 35.37 15.79 37.18
CA MET A 75 35.13 14.35 37.08
C MET A 75 33.83 14.05 36.35
N SER A 76 32.79 14.87 36.53
CA SER A 76 31.55 14.77 35.77
C SER A 76 31.80 14.95 34.26
N GLU A 77 32.61 15.93 33.86
CA GLU A 77 33.04 16.10 32.47
C GLU A 77 33.79 14.87 31.93
N ALA A 78 34.71 14.32 32.74
CA ALA A 78 35.49 13.14 32.38
C ALA A 78 34.62 11.86 32.26
N ILE A 79 33.52 11.78 32.99
CA ILE A 79 32.51 10.71 32.90
C ILE A 79 31.67 10.86 31.61
N GLU A 80 31.30 12.09 31.24
CA GLU A 80 30.60 12.34 29.96
C GLU A 80 31.48 11.95 28.75
N VAL A 81 32.78 12.26 28.81
CA VAL A 81 33.75 11.85 27.78
C VAL A 81 33.82 10.32 27.68
N LEU A 82 33.98 9.63 28.81
CA LEU A 82 33.99 8.16 28.87
C LEU A 82 32.72 7.54 28.27
N PHE A 83 31.55 8.14 28.56
CA PHE A 83 30.29 7.70 27.98
C PHE A 83 30.24 7.94 26.46
N GLY A 84 30.73 9.09 25.99
CA GLY A 84 30.88 9.38 24.57
C GLY A 84 31.77 8.37 23.85
N ASP A 85 32.91 8.02 24.43
CA ASP A 85 33.85 7.04 23.88
C ASP A 85 33.22 5.64 23.81
N PHE A 86 32.47 5.25 24.85
CA PHE A 86 31.71 4.00 24.84
C PHE A 86 30.64 3.99 23.74
N CYS A 87 29.86 5.06 23.60
CA CYS A 87 28.87 5.17 22.52
C CYS A 87 29.52 5.09 21.14
N ALA A 88 30.61 5.81 20.90
CA ALA A 88 31.31 5.78 19.62
C ALA A 88 31.77 4.37 19.24
N ALA A 89 32.32 3.61 20.20
CA ALA A 89 32.73 2.23 19.99
C ALA A 89 31.54 1.32 19.59
N VAL A 90 30.41 1.44 20.30
CA VAL A 90 29.19 0.68 20.00
C VAL A 90 28.60 1.09 18.65
N GLU A 91 28.47 2.38 18.38
CA GLU A 91 27.91 2.89 17.12
C GLU A 91 28.71 2.41 15.91
N THR A 92 30.03 2.31 16.04
CA THR A 92 30.89 1.77 14.98
C THR A 92 30.61 0.28 14.73
N LEU A 93 30.32 -0.51 15.78
CA LEU A 93 29.96 -1.93 15.62
C LEU A 93 28.60 -2.14 14.95
N PHE A 94 27.67 -1.20 15.09
CA PHE A 94 26.30 -1.34 14.58
C PHE A 94 26.04 -0.54 13.29
N GLY A 95 26.93 0.38 12.93
CA GLY A 95 26.79 1.24 11.75
C GLY A 95 25.68 2.29 11.85
N ALA A 96 25.18 2.56 13.07
CA ALA A 96 24.06 3.47 13.32
C ALA A 96 24.25 4.23 14.64
N PRO A 97 23.69 5.44 14.79
CA PRO A 97 23.67 6.15 16.07
C PRO A 97 22.79 5.40 17.08
N LEU A 98 23.36 5.05 18.23
CA LEU A 98 22.76 4.19 19.25
C LEU A 98 22.77 4.81 20.64
N ARG A 99 23.24 6.05 20.79
CA ARG A 99 23.30 6.76 22.08
C ARG A 99 22.00 6.69 22.88
N ASP A 100 20.85 6.90 22.25
CA ASP A 100 19.55 6.89 22.93
C ASP A 100 19.14 5.47 23.37
N LEU A 101 19.43 4.45 22.55
CA LEU A 101 19.22 3.05 22.90
C LEU A 101 20.15 2.62 24.04
N ILE A 102 21.40 3.06 24.04
CA ILE A 102 22.36 2.78 25.12
C ILE A 102 21.85 3.37 26.45
N LEU A 103 21.24 4.55 26.41
CA LEU A 103 20.64 5.21 27.58
C LEU A 103 19.33 4.59 28.06
N SER A 104 18.65 3.81 27.20
CA SER A 104 17.39 3.15 27.56
C SER A 104 17.61 1.94 28.47
N GLU A 105 16.53 1.39 29.03
CA GLU A 105 16.56 0.11 29.77
C GLU A 105 16.46 -1.12 28.84
N GLU A 106 16.26 -0.93 27.54
CA GLU A 106 16.12 -2.03 26.57
C GLU A 106 17.46 -2.73 26.37
N GLU A 107 17.48 -4.07 26.26
CA GLU A 107 18.71 -4.82 26.04
C GLU A 107 19.33 -4.51 24.67
N LEU A 108 20.66 -4.47 24.63
CA LEU A 108 21.38 -4.24 23.37
C LEU A 108 21.49 -5.58 22.65
N GLU A 109 20.65 -5.81 21.64
CA GLU A 109 20.67 -7.03 20.83
C GLU A 109 21.94 -7.09 19.96
N CYS A 110 23.01 -7.68 20.51
CA CYS A 110 24.31 -7.78 19.83
C CYS A 110 24.26 -8.53 18.50
N ASP A 111 23.24 -9.37 18.30
CA ASP A 111 23.00 -10.10 17.05
C ASP A 111 22.59 -9.19 15.89
N GLN A 112 22.16 -7.95 16.17
CA GLN A 112 21.87 -6.95 15.15
C GLN A 112 23.12 -6.23 14.62
N SER A 113 24.28 -6.38 15.29
CA SER A 113 25.53 -5.81 14.78
C SER A 113 25.98 -6.60 13.55
N PRO A 114 26.15 -5.96 12.37
CA PRO A 114 26.61 -6.65 11.17
C PRO A 114 28.02 -7.24 11.34
N ILE A 115 28.88 -6.57 12.10
CA ILE A 115 30.26 -6.99 12.36
C ILE A 115 30.31 -8.19 13.30
N LEU A 116 29.52 -8.18 14.38
CA LEU A 116 29.44 -9.34 15.28
C LEU A 116 28.74 -10.52 14.60
N SER A 117 27.66 -10.29 13.86
CA SER A 117 26.97 -11.34 13.10
C SER A 117 27.90 -12.00 12.09
N TRP A 118 28.67 -11.23 11.32
CA TRP A 118 29.62 -11.76 10.34
C TRP A 118 30.65 -12.72 10.97
N ALA A 119 31.21 -12.35 12.13
CA ALA A 119 32.17 -13.20 12.83
C ALA A 119 31.55 -14.50 13.35
N GLU A 120 30.30 -14.44 13.83
CA GLU A 120 29.53 -15.64 14.22
C GLU A 120 29.20 -16.51 13.02
N ASP A 121 28.79 -15.93 11.88
CA ASP A 121 28.44 -16.66 10.66
C ASP A 121 29.65 -17.40 10.09
N LEU A 122 30.84 -16.77 10.08
CA LEU A 122 32.09 -17.44 9.69
C LEU A 122 32.42 -18.61 10.62
N TYR A 123 32.19 -18.45 11.92
CA TYR A 123 32.44 -19.50 12.91
C TYR A 123 31.46 -20.66 12.78
N ASP A 124 30.18 -20.37 12.57
CA ASP A 124 29.15 -21.36 12.28
C ASP A 124 29.55 -22.20 11.05
N GLU A 125 29.97 -21.55 9.96
CA GLU A 125 30.45 -22.25 8.76
C GLU A 125 31.71 -23.10 9.03
N HIS A 126 32.67 -22.55 9.76
CA HIS A 126 33.87 -23.26 10.17
C HIS A 126 33.55 -24.53 10.98
N MET A 127 32.62 -24.43 11.94
CA MET A 127 32.21 -25.55 12.78
C MET A 127 31.46 -26.62 11.99
N LEU A 128 30.59 -26.22 11.05
CA LEU A 128 29.93 -27.15 10.13
C LEU A 128 30.96 -27.91 9.26
N LEU A 129 31.96 -27.20 8.71
CA LEU A 129 33.04 -27.82 7.93
C LEU A 129 33.87 -28.79 8.78
N LEU A 130 34.21 -28.41 10.02
CA LEU A 130 34.93 -29.28 10.94
C LEU A 130 34.15 -30.55 11.28
N ALA A 131 32.84 -30.43 11.53
CA ALA A 131 31.96 -31.54 11.86
C ALA A 131 31.88 -32.60 10.74
N HIS A 132 32.08 -32.19 9.48
CA HIS A 132 32.13 -33.07 8.33
C HIS A 132 33.47 -33.80 8.13
N THR A 133 34.50 -33.49 8.93
CA THR A 133 35.82 -34.15 8.79
C THR A 133 35.87 -35.51 9.49
N GLU A 134 36.57 -36.48 8.90
CA GLU A 134 36.74 -37.81 9.52
C GLU A 134 37.47 -37.76 10.87
N ALA A 135 38.35 -36.77 11.07
CA ALA A 135 39.09 -36.61 12.32
C ALA A 135 38.16 -36.22 13.48
N TRP A 136 37.14 -35.41 13.20
CA TRP A 136 36.11 -35.04 14.16
C TRP A 136 35.29 -36.26 14.62
N GLN A 137 34.86 -37.06 13.65
CA GLN A 137 34.04 -38.25 13.91
C GLN A 137 34.80 -39.35 14.68
N LYS A 138 36.13 -39.43 14.53
CA LYS A 138 37.00 -40.44 15.18
C LYS A 138 37.42 -40.09 16.61
N ARG A 139 37.30 -38.83 17.06
CA ARG A 139 37.70 -38.39 18.42
C ARG A 139 36.90 -39.05 19.56
N LEU A 140 35.71 -39.58 19.27
CA LEU A 140 34.86 -40.31 20.23
C LEU A 140 35.53 -41.55 20.87
N ALA A 141 36.60 -42.08 20.26
CA ALA A 141 37.19 -43.34 20.67
C ALA A 141 38.37 -43.22 21.66
N SER A 142 38.94 -42.04 21.88
CA SER A 142 40.29 -41.90 22.46
C SER A 142 40.41 -41.33 23.87
N ASN A 143 39.51 -40.46 24.36
CA ASN A 143 39.70 -39.76 25.64
C ASN A 143 38.41 -39.16 26.22
N ILE A 144 38.20 -39.25 27.54
CA ILE A 144 37.03 -38.68 28.25
C ILE A 144 37.06 -37.14 28.28
N VAL A 145 38.23 -36.51 28.33
CA VAL A 145 38.34 -35.04 28.31
C VAL A 145 37.95 -34.48 26.94
N GLU A 146 38.25 -35.22 25.87
CA GLU A 146 37.82 -34.88 24.50
C GLU A 146 36.29 -35.00 24.35
N LEU A 147 35.63 -35.81 25.17
CA LEU A 147 34.19 -36.03 25.12
C LEU A 147 33.39 -34.82 25.61
N VAL A 148 33.87 -34.10 26.63
CA VAL A 148 33.23 -32.87 27.13
C VAL A 148 33.39 -31.73 26.14
N LEU A 149 34.59 -31.54 25.58
CA LEU A 149 34.83 -30.54 24.54
C LEU A 149 33.98 -30.81 23.30
N MET A 150 33.87 -32.08 22.90
CA MET A 150 33.02 -32.46 21.78
C MET A 150 31.53 -32.21 22.05
N GLU A 151 31.05 -32.36 23.29
CA GLU A 151 29.65 -32.04 23.63
C GLU A 151 29.37 -30.55 23.41
N GLU A 152 30.26 -29.68 23.88
CA GLU A 152 30.16 -28.23 23.68
C GLU A 152 30.21 -27.86 22.19
N GLU A 153 31.18 -28.39 21.46
CA GLU A 153 31.33 -28.18 20.03
C GLU A 153 30.14 -28.74 19.23
N SER A 154 29.57 -29.88 19.63
CA SER A 154 28.38 -30.47 18.98
C SER A 154 27.14 -29.61 19.17
N ARG A 155 26.98 -28.96 20.34
CA ARG A 155 25.89 -28.01 20.56
C ARG A 155 26.00 -26.80 19.63
N VAL A 156 27.22 -26.30 19.41
CA VAL A 156 27.47 -25.22 18.44
C VAL A 156 27.12 -25.66 17.03
N VAL A 157 27.51 -26.87 16.62
CA VAL A 157 27.16 -27.43 15.30
C VAL A 157 25.64 -27.51 15.12
N TYR A 158 24.91 -28.04 16.11
CA TYR A 158 23.44 -28.11 16.04
C TYR A 158 22.79 -26.72 15.96
N ALA A 159 23.30 -25.74 16.71
CA ALA A 159 22.81 -24.36 16.64
C ALA A 159 23.05 -23.74 15.25
N ALA A 160 24.22 -23.98 14.65
CA ALA A 160 24.55 -23.54 13.30
C ALA A 160 23.65 -24.21 12.24
N GLU A 161 23.39 -25.52 12.35
CA GLU A 161 22.47 -26.25 11.47
C GLU A 161 21.04 -25.71 11.57
N GLU A 162 20.54 -25.49 12.78
CA GLU A 162 19.21 -24.92 13.02
C GLU A 162 19.10 -23.50 12.45
N LYS A 163 20.10 -22.65 12.70
CA LYS A 163 20.16 -21.28 12.18
C LYS A 163 20.14 -21.27 10.65
N ARG A 164 20.92 -22.14 10.00
CA ARG A 164 20.93 -22.28 8.54
C ARG A 164 19.59 -22.78 8.00
N ALA A 165 19.01 -23.82 8.61
CA ALA A 165 17.72 -24.37 8.20
C ALA A 165 16.58 -23.34 8.34
N ARG A 166 16.57 -22.59 9.45
CA ARG A 166 15.62 -21.50 9.68
C ARG A 166 15.80 -20.38 8.66
N GLY A 167 17.04 -20.02 8.33
CA GLY A 167 17.36 -19.03 7.30
C GLY A 167 16.76 -19.41 5.94
N ILE A 168 16.96 -20.65 5.50
CA ILE A 168 16.38 -21.18 4.25
C ILE A 168 14.85 -21.09 4.26
N LEU A 169 14.19 -21.55 5.34
CA LEU A 169 12.73 -21.50 5.44
C LEU A 169 12.17 -20.07 5.42
N LEU A 170 12.86 -19.11 6.05
CA LEU A 170 12.46 -17.71 6.02
C LEU A 170 12.62 -17.11 4.63
N GLN A 171 13.70 -17.46 3.91
CA GLN A 171 13.91 -17.03 2.54
C GLN A 171 12.85 -17.60 1.60
N GLU A 172 12.56 -18.91 1.67
CA GLU A 172 11.51 -19.55 0.87
C GLU A 172 10.13 -18.92 1.15
N LYS A 173 9.83 -18.62 2.43
CA LYS A 173 8.60 -17.91 2.81
C LYS A 173 8.56 -16.51 2.21
N HIS A 174 9.67 -15.78 2.25
CA HIS A 174 9.75 -14.43 1.70
C HIS A 174 9.53 -14.44 0.18
N GLU A 175 10.25 -15.30 -0.54
CA GLU A 175 10.10 -15.49 -2.00
C GLU A 175 8.67 -15.92 -2.37
N GLY A 176 8.06 -16.80 -1.58
CA GLY A 176 6.66 -17.22 -1.76
C GLY A 176 5.67 -16.08 -1.56
N MET A 177 5.88 -15.23 -0.54
CA MET A 177 5.06 -14.03 -0.32
C MET A 177 5.20 -13.02 -1.45
N GLU A 178 6.41 -12.80 -1.95
CA GLU A 178 6.66 -11.91 -3.10
C GLU A 178 6.04 -12.44 -4.40
N ALA A 179 6.13 -13.74 -4.65
CA ALA A 179 5.48 -14.37 -5.80
C ALA A 179 3.95 -14.23 -5.73
N PHE A 180 3.35 -14.46 -4.55
CA PHE A 180 1.92 -14.27 -4.35
C PHE A 180 1.48 -12.83 -4.56
N ARG A 181 2.25 -11.87 -4.03
CA ARG A 181 1.98 -10.44 -4.22
C ARG A 181 2.03 -10.04 -5.70
N ARG A 182 3.05 -10.49 -6.44
CA ARG A 182 3.14 -10.27 -7.89
C ARG A 182 1.93 -10.80 -8.64
N LEU A 183 1.46 -12.01 -8.31
CA LEU A 183 0.25 -12.58 -8.92
C LEU A 183 -1.01 -11.74 -8.64
N LEU A 184 -1.14 -11.17 -7.44
CA LEU A 184 -2.24 -10.28 -7.12
C LEU A 184 -2.15 -8.97 -7.92
N ASP A 185 -0.97 -8.35 -7.97
CA ASP A 185 -0.72 -7.11 -8.70
C ASP A 185 -0.98 -7.30 -10.21
N GLU A 186 -0.51 -8.41 -10.79
CA GLU A 186 -0.77 -8.79 -12.19
C GLU A 186 -2.26 -8.97 -12.47
N ARG A 187 -2.99 -9.62 -11.55
CA ARG A 187 -4.44 -9.82 -11.69
C ARG A 187 -5.20 -8.51 -11.60
N GLU A 188 -4.83 -7.62 -10.69
CA GLU A 188 -5.44 -6.29 -10.57
C GLU A 188 -5.16 -5.43 -11.81
N ALA A 189 -3.92 -5.43 -12.30
CA ALA A 189 -3.54 -4.73 -13.52
C ALA A 189 -4.31 -5.26 -14.75
N ALA A 190 -4.46 -6.58 -14.87
CA ALA A 190 -5.22 -7.19 -15.95
C ALA A 190 -6.71 -6.82 -15.91
N LYS A 191 -7.32 -6.82 -14.72
CA LYS A 191 -8.71 -6.36 -14.54
C LYS A 191 -8.87 -4.89 -14.91
N TRP A 192 -7.94 -4.03 -14.47
CA TRP A 192 -7.96 -2.61 -14.81
C TRP A 192 -7.82 -2.37 -16.32
N HIS A 193 -6.93 -3.12 -16.98
CA HIS A 193 -6.77 -3.02 -18.43
C HIS A 193 -8.05 -3.42 -19.18
N ALA A 194 -8.67 -4.53 -18.79
CA ALA A 194 -9.95 -4.97 -19.37
C ALA A 194 -11.06 -3.92 -19.17
N GLU A 195 -11.11 -3.31 -17.98
CA GLU A 195 -12.07 -2.25 -17.67
C GLU A 195 -11.82 -0.99 -18.51
N LYS A 196 -10.57 -0.59 -18.72
CA LYS A 196 -10.23 0.54 -19.59
C LYS A 196 -10.67 0.29 -21.04
N GLN A 197 -10.41 -0.90 -21.58
CA GLN A 197 -10.86 -1.28 -22.92
C GLN A 197 -12.38 -1.26 -23.03
N ARG A 198 -13.11 -1.78 -22.03
CA ARG A 198 -14.58 -1.73 -21.98
C ARG A 198 -15.09 -0.28 -22.06
N ARG A 199 -14.50 0.64 -21.29
CA ARG A 199 -14.87 2.07 -21.30
C ARG A 199 -14.67 2.71 -22.67
N GLU A 200 -13.56 2.39 -23.33
CA GLU A 200 -13.28 2.88 -24.69
C GLU A 200 -14.31 2.35 -25.69
N VAL A 201 -14.64 1.05 -25.63
CA VAL A 201 -15.67 0.42 -26.47
C VAL A 201 -17.04 1.07 -26.25
N GLU A 202 -17.49 1.20 -25.00
CA GLU A 202 -18.76 1.83 -24.67
C GLU A 202 -18.84 3.27 -25.19
N HIS A 203 -17.78 4.05 -25.00
CA HIS A 203 -17.73 5.42 -25.51
C HIS A 203 -17.86 5.43 -27.04
N MET A 204 -17.13 4.57 -27.75
CA MET A 204 -17.21 4.45 -29.20
C MET A 204 -18.61 4.01 -29.67
N GLU A 205 -19.25 3.09 -28.96
CA GLU A 205 -20.61 2.64 -29.26
C GLU A 205 -21.63 3.78 -29.12
N LEU A 206 -21.54 4.58 -28.05
CA LEU A 206 -22.42 5.75 -27.85
C LEU A 206 -22.18 6.84 -28.90
N VAL A 207 -20.93 7.11 -29.27
CA VAL A 207 -20.60 8.04 -30.37
C VAL A 207 -21.09 7.53 -31.72
N SER A 208 -20.97 6.22 -31.98
CA SER A 208 -21.46 5.61 -33.21
C SER A 208 -22.98 5.64 -33.29
N ALA A 209 -23.66 5.37 -32.17
CA ALA A 209 -25.11 5.45 -32.07
C ALA A 209 -25.61 6.87 -32.36
N LEU A 210 -24.92 7.91 -31.87
CA LEU A 210 -25.22 9.31 -32.20
C LEU A 210 -25.20 9.56 -33.72
N GLY A 211 -24.22 9.01 -34.44
CA GLY A 211 -24.05 9.18 -35.88
C GLY A 211 -25.16 8.56 -36.74
N LEU A 212 -25.97 7.65 -36.18
CA LEU A 212 -27.11 7.03 -36.89
C LEU A 212 -28.33 7.94 -36.97
N PHE A 213 -28.41 8.97 -36.12
CA PHE A 213 -29.57 9.83 -35.99
C PHE A 213 -29.34 11.14 -36.76
N GLY A 214 -29.85 11.19 -38.00
CA GLY A 214 -29.75 12.33 -38.93
C GLY A 214 -30.64 13.53 -38.57
N ALA A 215 -31.39 14.07 -39.54
CA ALA A 215 -32.09 15.37 -39.44
C ALA A 215 -33.26 15.48 -38.43
N SER A 216 -33.75 14.38 -37.85
CA SER A 216 -34.73 14.40 -36.73
C SER A 216 -34.26 13.47 -35.61
N PRO A 217 -33.26 13.90 -34.82
CA PRO A 217 -32.51 12.99 -33.95
C PRO A 217 -33.33 12.54 -32.72
N VAL A 218 -34.19 13.41 -32.18
CA VAL A 218 -34.97 13.15 -30.97
C VAL A 218 -36.07 12.10 -31.20
N SER A 219 -36.91 12.29 -32.22
CA SER A 219 -38.00 11.36 -32.55
C SER A 219 -37.48 9.98 -32.92
N ALA A 220 -36.34 9.92 -33.63
CA ALA A 220 -35.71 8.67 -34.02
C ALA A 220 -35.11 7.92 -32.81
N ALA A 221 -34.45 8.62 -31.87
CA ALA A 221 -33.95 8.01 -30.64
C ALA A 221 -35.12 7.46 -29.78
N LEU A 222 -36.18 8.24 -29.63
CA LEU A 222 -37.38 7.86 -28.86
C LEU A 222 -38.24 6.78 -29.54
N ALA A 223 -38.09 6.54 -30.84
CA ALA A 223 -38.82 5.49 -31.56
C ALA A 223 -38.47 4.07 -31.03
N SER A 224 -37.25 3.90 -30.50
CA SER A 224 -36.80 2.65 -29.87
C SER A 224 -37.52 2.34 -28.55
N VAL A 225 -38.13 3.35 -27.92
CA VAL A 225 -38.86 3.21 -26.65
C VAL A 225 -40.33 2.87 -26.92
N LEU A 226 -40.85 1.93 -26.12
CA LEU A 226 -42.26 1.54 -26.17
C LEU A 226 -43.19 2.74 -25.90
N PRO A 227 -44.31 2.87 -26.63
CA PRO A 227 -45.20 4.03 -26.54
C PRO A 227 -45.57 4.51 -25.13
N PRO A 228 -45.97 3.65 -24.17
CA PRO A 228 -46.39 4.11 -22.83
C PRO A 228 -45.28 4.74 -21.99
N PHE A 229 -44.00 4.54 -22.35
CA PHE A 229 -42.86 5.09 -21.62
C PHE A 229 -42.18 6.24 -22.37
N ARG A 230 -42.52 6.43 -23.65
CA ARG A 230 -41.91 7.45 -24.51
C ARG A 230 -42.19 8.86 -24.02
N GLU A 231 -43.44 9.15 -23.70
CA GLU A 231 -43.86 10.47 -23.19
C GLU A 231 -43.21 10.77 -21.84
N SER A 232 -43.14 9.79 -20.93
CA SER A 232 -42.46 9.96 -19.64
C SER A 232 -40.98 10.26 -19.80
N LEU A 233 -40.27 9.55 -20.69
CA LEU A 233 -38.86 9.81 -20.97
C LEU A 233 -38.67 11.20 -21.61
N ALA A 234 -39.52 11.55 -22.58
CA ALA A 234 -39.46 12.85 -23.24
C ALA A 234 -39.71 14.00 -22.25
N SER A 235 -40.67 13.85 -21.35
CA SER A 235 -40.96 14.81 -20.28
C SER A 235 -39.79 14.97 -19.30
N ASN A 236 -39.18 13.87 -18.86
CA ASN A 236 -38.01 13.92 -17.97
C ASN A 236 -36.82 14.61 -18.66
N LEU A 237 -36.56 14.31 -19.94
CA LEU A 237 -35.51 14.99 -20.72
C LEU A 237 -35.82 16.47 -20.94
N LEU A 238 -37.08 16.83 -21.19
CA LEU A 238 -37.48 18.22 -21.35
C LEU A 238 -37.26 19.00 -20.05
N GLN A 239 -37.53 18.39 -18.89
CA GLN A 239 -37.21 18.99 -17.59
C GLN A 239 -35.69 19.20 -17.42
N LEU A 240 -34.88 18.22 -17.80
CA LEU A 240 -33.42 18.35 -17.76
C LEU A 240 -32.93 19.50 -18.65
N VAL A 241 -33.42 19.59 -19.90
CA VAL A 241 -33.03 20.66 -20.84
C VAL A 241 -33.47 22.04 -20.32
N ARG A 242 -34.68 22.14 -19.76
CA ARG A 242 -35.15 23.38 -19.12
C ARG A 242 -34.30 23.76 -17.91
N ALA A 243 -33.89 22.79 -17.09
CA ALA A 243 -33.00 23.02 -15.97
C ALA A 243 -31.60 23.49 -16.43
N LEU A 244 -31.04 22.89 -17.49
CA LEU A 244 -29.78 23.33 -18.09
C LEU A 244 -29.82 24.80 -18.54
N ARG A 245 -30.96 25.26 -19.06
CA ARG A 245 -31.15 26.66 -19.46
C ARG A 245 -31.34 27.60 -18.27
N ALA A 246 -32.09 27.17 -17.27
CA ALA A 246 -32.45 28.02 -16.13
C ALA A 246 -31.31 28.16 -15.10
N THR A 247 -30.58 27.07 -14.86
CA THR A 247 -29.54 26.96 -13.82
C THR A 247 -28.32 26.20 -14.35
N PRO A 248 -27.59 26.72 -15.36
CA PRO A 248 -26.49 26.02 -16.02
C PRO A 248 -25.31 25.67 -15.11
N GLU A 249 -25.22 26.28 -13.93
CA GLU A 249 -24.16 26.05 -12.94
C GLU A 249 -24.47 24.93 -11.93
N ASP A 250 -25.68 24.34 -11.94
CA ASP A 250 -26.00 23.25 -11.02
C ASP A 250 -25.23 21.96 -11.38
N ASP A 251 -24.33 21.56 -10.49
CA ASP A 251 -23.50 20.37 -10.64
C ASP A 251 -24.31 19.08 -10.82
N ASN A 252 -25.53 18.99 -10.26
CA ASN A 252 -26.36 17.78 -10.36
C ASN A 252 -26.93 17.57 -11.77
N ILE A 253 -27.17 18.66 -12.50
CA ILE A 253 -27.59 18.57 -13.90
C ILE A 253 -26.37 18.49 -14.82
N ARG A 254 -25.22 19.09 -14.46
CA ARG A 254 -23.98 18.96 -15.24
C ARG A 254 -23.35 17.57 -15.13
N ARG A 255 -23.55 16.88 -14.01
CA ARG A 255 -22.98 15.56 -13.71
C ARG A 255 -24.08 14.58 -13.31
N VAL A 256 -24.67 13.92 -14.29
CA VAL A 256 -25.74 12.93 -14.09
C VAL A 256 -25.12 11.63 -13.58
N ARG A 257 -25.19 11.42 -12.27
CA ARG A 257 -24.71 10.21 -11.59
C ARG A 257 -25.69 9.07 -11.78
N CYS A 258 -25.28 7.98 -12.44
CA CYS A 258 -26.16 6.85 -12.71
C CYS A 258 -26.64 6.15 -11.42
N GLY A 259 -25.85 6.19 -10.34
CA GLY A 259 -26.21 5.62 -9.04
C GLY A 259 -27.21 6.45 -8.22
N ASN A 260 -27.61 7.63 -8.70
CA ASN A 260 -28.61 8.45 -8.01
C ASN A 260 -30.01 7.84 -8.14
N LEU A 261 -30.74 7.70 -7.04
CA LEU A 261 -32.08 7.08 -7.00
C LEU A 261 -33.07 7.72 -7.98
N ARG A 262 -33.05 9.05 -8.12
CA ARG A 262 -33.92 9.77 -9.04
C ARG A 262 -33.57 9.45 -10.50
N VAL A 263 -32.28 9.45 -10.82
CA VAL A 263 -31.78 9.10 -12.17
C VAL A 263 -32.15 7.65 -12.50
N MET A 264 -31.97 6.73 -11.56
CA MET A 264 -32.36 5.32 -11.72
C MET A 264 -33.87 5.15 -11.95
N ALA A 265 -34.71 5.93 -11.27
CA ALA A 265 -36.15 5.86 -11.43
C ALA A 265 -36.64 6.46 -12.76
N GLU A 266 -36.04 7.57 -13.18
CA GLU A 266 -36.46 8.36 -14.36
C GLU A 266 -35.89 7.81 -15.67
N TYR A 267 -34.66 7.29 -15.65
CA TYR A 267 -33.91 6.88 -16.84
C TYR A 267 -33.41 5.44 -16.80
N GLY A 268 -33.37 4.81 -15.61
CA GLY A 268 -32.88 3.44 -15.42
C GLY A 268 -31.37 3.38 -15.13
N HIS A 269 -30.83 2.15 -15.11
CA HIS A 269 -29.41 1.90 -14.87
C HIS A 269 -28.96 0.64 -15.61
N ALA A 270 -27.88 0.71 -16.37
CA ALA A 270 -27.38 -0.39 -17.19
C ALA A 270 -27.29 -1.74 -16.44
N GLY A 271 -26.82 -1.72 -15.19
CA GLY A 271 -26.71 -2.91 -14.34
C GLY A 271 -28.03 -3.56 -13.91
N PHE A 272 -29.17 -2.87 -13.91
CA PHE A 272 -30.48 -3.48 -13.58
C PHE A 272 -31.36 -3.70 -14.82
N CYS A 273 -31.00 -3.09 -15.95
CA CYS A 273 -31.87 -3.01 -17.11
C CYS A 273 -31.54 -4.05 -18.20
N SER A 274 -30.41 -4.74 -18.11
CA SER A 274 -29.95 -5.72 -19.12
C SER A 274 -30.94 -6.86 -19.39
N ALA A 275 -31.70 -7.31 -18.39
CA ALA A 275 -32.69 -8.38 -18.51
C ALA A 275 -34.13 -7.88 -18.74
N CYS A 276 -34.38 -6.57 -18.67
CA CYS A 276 -35.70 -5.98 -18.85
C CYS A 276 -35.74 -5.17 -20.15
N PRO A 277 -36.37 -5.68 -21.24
CA PRO A 277 -36.35 -5.01 -22.54
C PRO A 277 -36.90 -3.58 -22.50
N THR A 278 -37.91 -3.34 -21.66
CA THR A 278 -38.48 -2.01 -21.46
C THR A 278 -37.45 -1.05 -20.87
N CYS A 279 -36.87 -1.39 -19.72
CA CYS A 279 -35.88 -0.52 -19.09
C CYS A 279 -34.62 -0.37 -19.96
N GLN A 280 -34.20 -1.43 -20.66
CA GLN A 280 -33.08 -1.40 -21.60
C GLN A 280 -33.33 -0.36 -22.70
N SER A 281 -34.51 -0.39 -23.34
CA SER A 281 -34.84 0.59 -24.39
C SER A 281 -34.84 2.03 -23.87
N VAL A 282 -35.33 2.25 -22.64
CA VAL A 282 -35.35 3.57 -22.00
C VAL A 282 -33.93 4.06 -21.70
N VAL A 283 -33.09 3.22 -21.09
CA VAL A 283 -31.69 3.55 -20.78
C VAL A 283 -30.93 3.87 -22.07
N SER A 284 -31.00 3.01 -23.09
CA SER A 284 -30.28 3.23 -24.35
C SER A 284 -30.73 4.52 -25.04
N ALA A 285 -32.03 4.82 -25.08
CA ALA A 285 -32.53 6.07 -25.65
C ALA A 285 -32.08 7.29 -24.83
N ALA A 286 -32.12 7.21 -23.49
CA ALA A 286 -31.67 8.28 -22.61
C ALA A 286 -30.19 8.60 -22.80
N GLU A 287 -29.33 7.59 -22.88
CA GLU A 287 -27.88 7.77 -23.04
C GLU A 287 -27.51 8.41 -24.38
N VAL A 288 -28.18 7.99 -25.46
CA VAL A 288 -28.03 8.63 -26.77
C VAL A 288 -28.48 10.09 -26.72
N LEU A 289 -29.64 10.36 -26.11
CA LEU A 289 -30.18 11.73 -25.99
C LEU A 289 -29.29 12.61 -25.11
N TRP A 290 -28.68 12.08 -24.04
CA TRP A 290 -27.66 12.78 -23.27
C TRP A 290 -26.42 13.09 -24.11
N TYR A 291 -25.95 12.15 -24.93
CA TYR A 291 -24.84 12.40 -25.85
C TYR A 291 -25.15 13.50 -26.88
N MET A 292 -26.40 13.55 -27.38
CA MET A 292 -26.89 14.63 -28.24
C MET A 292 -26.87 15.99 -27.54
N LEU A 293 -27.24 16.02 -26.26
CA LEU A 293 -27.17 17.21 -25.41
C LEU A 293 -25.75 17.64 -25.06
N GLY A 294 -24.72 16.85 -25.40
CA GLY A 294 -23.31 17.17 -25.15
C GLY A 294 -22.73 16.51 -23.89
N TYR A 295 -23.46 15.59 -23.26
CA TYR A 295 -22.89 14.78 -22.19
C TYR A 295 -21.90 13.75 -22.73
N ARG A 296 -20.95 13.36 -21.89
CA ARG A 296 -19.97 12.29 -22.14
C ARG A 296 -19.93 11.35 -20.95
N VAL A 297 -19.85 10.06 -21.22
CA VAL A 297 -19.67 9.06 -20.16
C VAL A 297 -18.29 9.25 -19.50
N GLU A 298 -18.29 9.30 -18.19
CA GLU A 298 -17.11 9.42 -17.34
C GLU A 298 -17.22 8.47 -16.15
N TYR A 299 -16.08 8.21 -15.53
CA TYR A 299 -15.95 7.29 -14.42
C TYR A 299 -15.16 7.96 -13.30
N THR A 300 -15.66 7.91 -12.07
CA THR A 300 -14.91 8.42 -10.92
C THR A 300 -13.66 7.58 -10.65
N SER A 301 -12.74 8.12 -9.85
CA SER A 301 -11.59 7.38 -9.31
C SER A 301 -11.87 6.74 -7.95
N VAL A 302 -13.10 6.85 -7.45
CA VAL A 302 -13.50 6.38 -6.11
C VAL A 302 -14.57 5.30 -6.28
N PRO A 303 -14.45 4.15 -5.60
CA PRO A 303 -15.45 3.08 -5.65
C PRO A 303 -16.85 3.62 -5.33
N ALA A 304 -17.84 3.19 -6.11
CA ALA A 304 -19.23 3.55 -5.88
C ALA A 304 -19.81 2.77 -4.68
N ALA A 305 -20.90 3.28 -4.12
CA ALA A 305 -21.73 2.48 -3.23
C ALA A 305 -22.25 1.25 -4.00
N ASN A 306 -22.24 0.09 -3.35
CA ASN A 306 -22.74 -1.15 -3.92
C ASN A 306 -24.21 -1.00 -4.30
N LEU A 307 -24.51 -0.96 -5.61
CA LEU A 307 -25.84 -0.68 -6.15
C LEU A 307 -26.92 -1.64 -5.63
N PRO A 308 -26.70 -2.97 -5.57
CA PRO A 308 -27.57 -3.88 -4.84
C PRO A 308 -27.92 -3.43 -3.41
N ALA A 309 -26.94 -2.97 -2.63
CA ALA A 309 -27.18 -2.48 -1.28
C ALA A 309 -27.99 -1.17 -1.27
N VAL A 310 -27.74 -0.27 -2.22
CA VAL A 310 -28.53 0.97 -2.41
C VAL A 310 -30.01 0.64 -2.68
N VAL A 311 -30.28 -0.33 -3.56
CA VAL A 311 -31.65 -0.76 -3.88
C VAL A 311 -32.32 -1.46 -2.69
N GLN A 312 -31.58 -2.28 -1.94
CA GLN A 312 -32.11 -2.90 -0.72
C GLN A 312 -32.48 -1.87 0.35
N GLY A 313 -31.70 -0.79 0.47
CA GLY A 313 -32.01 0.34 1.34
C GLY A 313 -33.18 1.20 0.87
N ASN A 314 -33.65 1.03 -0.37
CA ASN A 314 -34.73 1.80 -0.98
C ASN A 314 -35.72 0.85 -1.69
N PRO A 315 -36.48 0.04 -0.93
CA PRO A 315 -37.30 -1.04 -1.48
C PRO A 315 -38.42 -0.55 -2.41
N ASP A 316 -38.87 0.69 -2.23
CA ASP A 316 -39.93 1.32 -3.03
C ASP A 316 -39.42 1.96 -4.34
N LEU A 317 -38.11 1.84 -4.64
CA LEU A 317 -37.54 2.36 -5.88
C LEU A 317 -38.15 1.64 -7.09
N CYS A 318 -38.92 2.36 -7.89
CA CYS A 318 -39.42 1.89 -9.18
C CYS A 318 -38.50 2.32 -10.31
N LEU A 319 -38.14 1.38 -11.19
CA LEU A 319 -37.45 1.68 -12.45
C LEU A 319 -38.43 2.21 -13.51
N PRO A 320 -37.98 2.69 -14.68
CA PRO A 320 -38.85 3.30 -15.69
C PRO A 320 -40.02 2.41 -16.14
N CYS A 321 -39.87 1.08 -16.11
CA CYS A 321 -40.95 0.14 -16.39
C CYS A 321 -42.05 0.07 -15.33
N LYS A 322 -41.97 0.90 -14.27
CA LYS A 322 -42.87 0.98 -13.11
C LYS A 322 -42.87 -0.26 -12.21
N ARG A 323 -41.94 -1.19 -12.40
CA ARG A 323 -41.69 -2.30 -11.48
C ARG A 323 -40.58 -1.92 -10.51
N LEU A 324 -40.64 -2.51 -9.31
CA LEU A 324 -39.60 -2.34 -8.28
C LEU A 324 -38.22 -2.74 -8.82
N ALA A 325 -37.19 -2.00 -8.45
CA ALA A 325 -35.80 -2.29 -8.79
C ALA A 325 -35.37 -3.66 -8.24
N LEU A 326 -35.90 -4.07 -7.08
CA LEU A 326 -35.69 -5.40 -6.49
C LEU A 326 -36.20 -6.56 -7.38
N ASN A 327 -37.14 -6.30 -8.28
CA ASN A 327 -37.65 -7.30 -9.23
C ASN A 327 -36.75 -7.47 -10.46
N HIS A 328 -35.64 -6.71 -10.55
CA HIS A 328 -34.69 -6.79 -11.65
C HIS A 328 -33.42 -7.51 -11.21
N THR A 329 -32.90 -8.36 -12.10
CA THR A 329 -31.60 -9.00 -11.89
C THR A 329 -30.50 -7.96 -12.05
N PHE A 330 -29.70 -7.78 -11.00
CA PHE A 330 -28.48 -6.99 -11.10
C PHE A 330 -27.40 -7.78 -11.84
N VAL A 331 -26.88 -7.20 -12.92
CA VAL A 331 -25.73 -7.71 -13.67
C VAL A 331 -24.61 -6.67 -13.51
N PRO A 332 -23.48 -7.02 -12.88
CA PRO A 332 -22.37 -6.10 -12.75
C PRO A 332 -21.82 -5.74 -14.13
N VAL A 333 -21.65 -4.45 -14.38
CA VAL A 333 -21.18 -3.91 -15.66
C VAL A 333 -19.65 -3.80 -15.70
N GLY A 334 -18.98 -3.96 -14.55
CA GLY A 334 -17.53 -4.06 -14.40
C GLY A 334 -16.88 -2.82 -13.77
N PHE A 335 -17.59 -1.69 -13.76
CA PHE A 335 -17.07 -0.45 -13.19
C PHE A 335 -17.27 -0.36 -11.67
N GLU A 336 -18.19 -1.15 -11.12
CA GLU A 336 -18.67 -1.03 -9.74
C GLU A 336 -17.59 -1.32 -8.68
N ASP A 337 -16.58 -2.12 -9.03
CA ASP A 337 -15.44 -2.43 -8.16
C ASP A 337 -14.43 -1.27 -8.06
N TYR A 338 -14.46 -0.33 -9.01
CA TYR A 338 -13.40 0.69 -9.18
C TYR A 338 -13.93 2.13 -9.14
N SER A 339 -15.19 2.34 -9.48
CA SER A 339 -15.70 3.66 -9.83
C SER A 339 -17.22 3.74 -9.86
N GLU A 340 -17.73 4.96 -10.01
CA GLU A 340 -19.11 5.26 -10.35
C GLU A 340 -19.18 5.75 -11.80
N ARG A 341 -20.14 5.23 -12.57
CA ARG A 341 -20.46 5.71 -13.92
C ARG A 341 -21.35 6.95 -13.85
N LEU A 342 -20.98 7.99 -14.59
CA LEU A 342 -21.74 9.23 -14.67
C LEU A 342 -21.63 9.85 -16.07
N PHE A 343 -22.55 10.76 -16.38
CA PHE A 343 -22.51 11.55 -17.60
C PHE A 343 -22.20 12.99 -17.24
N THR A 344 -21.08 13.51 -17.75
CA THR A 344 -20.64 14.89 -17.54
C THR A 344 -20.92 15.72 -18.78
N LEU A 345 -21.57 16.87 -18.63
CA LEU A 345 -21.80 17.82 -19.71
C LEU A 345 -20.46 18.42 -20.16
N ARG A 346 -20.12 18.25 -21.44
CA ARG A 346 -18.93 18.82 -22.07
C ARG A 346 -19.37 19.84 -23.12
N GLU A 347 -19.78 21.01 -22.64
CA GLU A 347 -20.11 22.14 -23.52
C GLU A 347 -18.84 22.79 -24.08
N PRO A 348 -18.85 23.26 -25.34
CA PRO A 348 -17.74 24.05 -25.89
C PRO A 348 -17.55 25.35 -25.10
N ASP A 349 -16.31 25.82 -24.93
CA ASP A 349 -16.08 27.11 -24.27
C ASP A 349 -16.47 28.26 -25.23
N PRO A 350 -17.44 29.13 -24.86
CA PRO A 350 -17.84 30.25 -25.70
C PRO A 350 -16.71 31.26 -25.97
N SER A 351 -15.70 31.31 -25.09
CA SER A 351 -14.54 32.20 -25.19
C SER A 351 -13.49 31.66 -26.18
N GLU A 352 -13.33 30.33 -26.24
CA GLU A 352 -12.34 29.67 -27.10
C GLU A 352 -12.93 29.28 -28.47
N ALA A 353 -14.17 28.79 -28.50
CA ALA A 353 -14.84 28.25 -29.69
C ALA A 353 -16.30 28.72 -29.80
N PRO A 354 -16.56 30.03 -30.03
CA PRO A 354 -17.90 30.61 -30.04
C PRO A 354 -18.82 29.99 -31.11
N GLY A 355 -18.28 29.61 -32.26
CA GLY A 355 -19.06 28.95 -33.33
C GLY A 355 -19.56 27.56 -32.94
N GLU A 356 -18.73 26.78 -32.25
CA GLU A 356 -19.10 25.45 -31.75
C GLU A 356 -20.12 25.55 -30.63
N TRP A 357 -19.95 26.53 -29.73
CA TRP A 357 -20.91 26.82 -28.66
C TRP A 357 -22.28 27.23 -29.22
N MET A 358 -22.33 28.15 -30.19
CA MET A 358 -23.58 28.54 -30.86
C MET A 358 -24.24 27.36 -31.57
N GLY A 359 -23.44 26.50 -32.22
CA GLY A 359 -23.95 25.28 -32.85
C GLY A 359 -24.51 24.29 -31.83
N TRP A 360 -23.87 24.14 -30.67
CA TRP A 360 -24.38 23.33 -29.57
C TRP A 360 -25.67 23.90 -28.98
N TYR A 361 -25.72 25.20 -28.74
CA TYR A 361 -26.90 25.89 -28.21
C TYR A 361 -28.09 25.76 -29.17
N SER A 362 -27.87 25.93 -30.48
CA SER A 362 -28.92 25.70 -31.50
C SER A 362 -29.46 24.28 -31.46
N ARG A 363 -28.58 23.27 -31.34
CA ARG A 363 -29.01 21.87 -31.20
C ARG A 363 -29.83 21.64 -29.92
N LEU A 364 -29.47 22.31 -28.83
CA LEU A 364 -30.21 22.22 -27.58
C LEU A 364 -31.64 22.76 -27.72
N GLU A 365 -31.82 23.88 -28.43
CA GLU A 365 -33.15 24.43 -28.76
C GLU A 365 -33.94 23.49 -29.68
N ASP A 366 -33.30 22.92 -30.71
CA ASP A 366 -33.94 21.96 -31.61
C ASP A 366 -34.41 20.71 -30.86
N ILE A 367 -33.59 20.21 -29.92
CA ILE A 367 -33.94 19.08 -29.06
C ILE A 367 -35.10 19.45 -28.16
N MET A 368 -35.07 20.62 -27.53
CA MET A 368 -36.13 21.10 -26.67
C MET A 368 -37.46 21.18 -27.41
N HIS A 369 -37.47 21.78 -28.61
CA HIS A 369 -38.66 21.86 -29.45
C HIS A 369 -39.18 20.48 -29.87
N GLY A 370 -38.27 19.57 -30.25
CA GLY A 370 -38.62 18.19 -30.59
C GLY A 370 -39.25 17.43 -29.42
N LEU A 371 -38.78 17.66 -28.19
CA LEU A 371 -39.37 17.08 -26.98
C LEU A 371 -40.73 17.71 -26.66
N GLU A 372 -40.89 19.02 -26.79
CA GLU A 372 -42.17 19.71 -26.58
C GLU A 372 -43.26 19.20 -27.50
N MET A 373 -42.95 18.93 -28.77
CA MET A 373 -43.88 18.35 -29.74
C MET A 373 -44.35 16.93 -29.40
N ILE A 374 -43.63 16.21 -28.53
CA ILE A 374 -43.97 14.84 -28.12
C ILE A 374 -44.77 14.83 -26.81
N VAL A 375 -44.57 15.85 -25.97
CA VAL A 375 -45.22 15.99 -24.65
C VAL A 375 -46.54 16.79 -24.74
N ALA A 376 -46.67 17.66 -25.75
CA ALA A 376 -47.90 18.39 -26.07
C ALA A 376 -48.95 17.50 -26.73
#